data_AF-A0A1B9E5W4-F1
#
_entry.id   AF-A0A1B9E5W4-F1
#
_cell.length_a   1.000
_cell.length_b   1.000
_cell.length_c   1.000
_cell.angle_alpha   90.00
_cell.angle_beta   90.00
_cell.angle_gamma   90.00
#
_symmetry.space_group_name_H-M   'P 1'
#
loop_
_entity.id
_entity.type
_entity.pdbx_description
1 polymer ?
#
loop_
_entity_poly.entity_id
_entity_poly.type
_entity_poly.pdbx_seq_one_letter_code
_entity_poly.pdbx_strand_id
1 'polypeptide(L)' 'MVNNKNTFDSILGFLGVLSLLIILHDIYNTLKTDTATNVISDDALKAIQDPKTADKLRQAVDDYHDTGEWSETNLESIL' A
#
# COMPACT_ATOMS: atom_id res chain seq x y z
N MET A 1 35.90 41.99 14.08
CA MET A 1 34.48 41.68 14.31
C MET A 1 34.16 40.43 13.51
N VAL A 2 33.93 39.31 14.19
CA VAL A 2 33.57 38.04 13.54
C VAL A 2 32.18 38.23 12.91
N ASN A 3 32.07 37.83 11.65
CA ASN A 3 30.94 38.13 10.75
C ASN A 3 29.71 37.26 11.09
N ASN A 4 29.24 37.30 12.33
CA ASN A 4 28.18 36.42 12.84
C ASN A 4 26.84 36.57 12.11
N LYS A 5 26.57 37.73 11.50
CA LYS A 5 25.37 37.94 10.68
C LYS A 5 25.37 37.02 9.45
N ASN A 6 26.50 36.97 8.71
CA ASN A 6 26.61 36.11 7.52
C ASN A 6 26.51 34.62 7.86
N THR A 7 26.99 34.21 9.04
CA THR A 7 26.91 32.81 9.48
C THR A 7 25.49 32.43 9.88
N PHE A 8 24.78 33.30 10.60
CA PHE A 8 23.38 33.09 11.00
C PHE A 8 22.45 33.05 9.78
N ASP A 9 22.61 33.98 8.84
CA ASP A 9 21.81 34.02 7.60
C ASP A 9 22.07 32.80 6.72
N SER A 10 23.31 32.30 6.69
CA SER A 10 23.65 31.05 5.98
C SER A 10 23.00 29.82 6.63
N ILE A 11 22.96 29.75 7.96
CA ILE A 11 22.31 28.66 8.69
C ILE A 11 20.79 28.69 8.47
N LEU A 12 20.16 29.86 8.51
CA LEU A 12 18.74 30.01 8.22
C LEU A 12 18.40 29.63 6.78
N GLY A 13 19.23 30.04 5.81
CA GLY A 13 19.06 29.63 4.41
C GLY A 13 19.13 28.11 4.24
N PHE A 14 20.10 27.47 4.90
CA PHE A 14 20.23 26.02 4.89
C PHE A 14 19.02 25.30 5.51
N LEU A 15 18.54 25.77 6.66
CA LEU A 15 17.36 25.21 7.32
C LEU A 15 16.10 25.39 6.48
N GLY A 16 15.96 26.52 5.78
CA GLY A 16 14.87 26.76 4.83
C GLY A 16 14.85 25.73 3.70
N VAL A 17 15.99 25.51 3.05
CA VAL A 17 16.10 24.51 1.97
C VAL A 17 15.88 23.08 2.50
N LEU A 18 16.42 22.75 3.68
CA LEU A 18 16.23 21.44 4.30
C LEU A 18 14.76 21.17 4.62
N SER A 19 14.03 22.17 5.14
CA SER A 19 12.60 22.05 5.42
C SER A 19 11.78 21.78 4.16
N LEU A 20 12.11 22.43 3.06
CA LEU A 20 11.49 22.18 1.75
C LEU A 20 11.71 20.75 1.27
N LEU A 21 12.93 20.22 1.41
CA LEU A 21 13.23 18.83 1.04
C LEU A 21 12.47 17.82 1.90
N ILE A 22 12.32 18.09 3.20
CA ILE A 22 11.54 17.24 4.11
C ILE A 22 10.06 17.22 3.69
N ILE A 23 9.48 18.39 3.42
CA ILE A 23 8.09 18.51 2.96
C ILE A 23 7.90 17.77 1.62
N LEU A 24 8.81 17.93 0.67
CA LEU A 24 8.75 17.24 -0.62
C LEU A 24 8.88 15.72 -0.46
N HIS A 25 9.74 15.25 0.44
CA HIS A 25 9.89 13.82 0.73
C HIS A 25 8.63 13.25 1.40
N ASP A 26 7.99 13.99 2.30
CA ASP A 26 6.77 13.56 2.98
C ASP A 26 5.57 13.51 2.01
N ILE A 27 5.44 14.51 1.15
CA ILE A 27 4.46 14.51 0.05
C ILE A 27 4.73 13.34 -0.91
N TYR A 28 6.00 13.12 -1.29
CA TYR A 28 6.37 11.99 -2.15
C TYR A 28 6.02 10.66 -1.50
N ASN A 29 6.32 10.45 -0.21
CA ASN A 29 5.96 9.23 0.50
C ASN A 29 4.45 9.06 0.70
N THR A 30 3.71 10.15 0.86
CA THR A 30 2.24 10.14 0.92
C THR A 30 1.63 9.82 -0.45
N LEU A 31 2.23 10.25 -1.55
CA LEU A 31 1.81 9.87 -2.90
C LEU A 31 2.27 8.45 -3.27
N LYS A 32 3.39 8.02 -2.70
CA LYS A 32 3.93 6.66 -2.79
C LYS A 32 3.37 5.75 -1.70
N THR A 33 2.34 6.19 -0.96
CA THR A 33 1.51 5.22 -0.25
C THR A 33 0.94 4.37 -1.35
N ASP A 34 1.38 3.11 -1.42
CA ASP A 34 0.88 2.11 -2.33
C ASP A 34 -0.63 2.04 -2.13
N THR A 35 -1.38 2.93 -2.80
CA THR A 35 -2.78 2.70 -3.12
C THR A 35 -2.69 1.40 -3.88
N ALA A 36 -3.00 0.31 -3.18
CA ALA A 36 -3.24 -0.98 -3.76
C ALA A 36 -4.36 -0.78 -4.79
N THR A 37 -4.00 -0.34 -5.99
CA THR A 37 -4.85 -0.27 -7.17
C THR A 37 -5.22 -1.68 -7.62
N ASN A 38 -4.56 -2.68 -7.05
CA ASN A 38 -4.96 -4.07 -7.07
C ASN A 38 -6.25 -4.24 -6.25
N VAL A 39 -7.39 -4.12 -6.95
CA VAL A 39 -8.74 -4.45 -6.45
C VAL A 39 -8.83 -5.91 -5.99
N ILE A 40 -7.87 -6.76 -6.40
CA ILE A 40 -7.72 -8.17 -6.06
C ILE A 40 -6.27 -8.41 -5.64
N SER A 41 -6.02 -9.11 -4.54
CA SER A 41 -4.66 -9.46 -4.11
C SER A 41 -3.94 -10.31 -5.16
N ASP A 42 -2.61 -10.25 -5.20
CA ASP A 42 -1.83 -11.03 -6.17
C ASP A 42 -2.06 -12.54 -6.04
N ASP A 43 -2.34 -13.01 -4.82
CA ASP A 43 -2.64 -14.42 -4.56
C ASP A 43 -4.05 -14.80 -5.03
N ALA A 44 -5.04 -13.92 -4.86
CA ALA A 44 -6.35 -14.10 -5.46
C ALA A 44 -6.30 -14.05 -7.00
N LEU A 45 -5.43 -13.22 -7.59
CA LEU A 45 -5.20 -13.20 -9.03
C LEU A 45 -4.62 -14.53 -9.53
N LYS A 46 -3.61 -15.08 -8.83
CA LYS A 46 -3.05 -16.41 -9.13
C LYS A 46 -4.10 -17.51 -8.97
N ALA A 47 -4.90 -17.44 -7.92
CA ALA A 47 -5.94 -18.43 -7.62
C ALA A 47 -7.03 -18.49 -8.71
N ILE A 48 -7.40 -17.35 -9.30
CA ILE A 48 -8.38 -17.31 -10.41
C ILE A 48 -7.75 -17.77 -11.75
N GLN A 49 -6.43 -17.63 -11.91
CA GLN A 49 -5.72 -18.07 -13.12
C GLN A 49 -5.49 -19.60 -13.18
N ASP A 50 -5.45 -20.29 -12.04
CA ASP A 50 -5.42 -21.76 -11.99
C ASP A 50 -6.86 -22.33 -12.07
N PRO A 51 -7.18 -23.14 -13.10
CA PRO A 51 -8.51 -23.74 -13.26
C PRO A 51 -8.99 -24.51 -12.03
N LYS A 52 -8.10 -25.25 -11.36
CA LYS A 52 -8.48 -26.06 -10.18
C LYS A 52 -8.82 -25.20 -8.98
N THR A 53 -8.12 -24.08 -8.84
CA THR A 53 -8.29 -23.16 -7.71
C THR A 53 -9.49 -22.25 -7.95
N ALA A 54 -9.72 -21.85 -9.21
CA ALA A 54 -10.92 -21.15 -9.65
C ALA A 54 -12.20 -21.97 -9.43
N ASP A 55 -12.19 -23.28 -9.72
CA ASP A 55 -13.33 -24.16 -9.47
C ASP A 55 -13.67 -24.25 -7.97
N LYS A 56 -12.64 -24.32 -7.10
CA LYS A 56 -12.82 -24.31 -5.64
C LYS A 56 -13.35 -22.97 -5.13
N LEU A 57 -12.84 -21.85 -5.64
CA LEU A 57 -13.36 -20.52 -5.32
C LEU A 57 -14.84 -20.42 -5.71
N ARG A 58 -15.20 -20.95 -6.89
CA ARG A 58 -16.59 -20.95 -7.35
C ARG A 58 -17.47 -21.80 -6.43
N GLN A 59 -17.00 -22.98 -6.02
CA GLN A 59 -17.72 -23.81 -5.08
C GLN A 59 -17.92 -23.12 -3.72
N ALA A 60 -16.90 -22.43 -3.20
CA ALA A 60 -17.03 -21.67 -1.95
C ALA A 60 -18.05 -20.53 -2.05
N VAL A 61 -18.16 -19.88 -3.22
CA VAL A 61 -19.20 -18.87 -3.50
C VAL A 61 -20.59 -19.50 -3.59
N ASP A 62 -20.70 -20.66 -4.23
CA ASP A 62 -21.96 -21.39 -4.34
C ASP A 62 -22.44 -21.88 -2.96
N ASP A 63 -21.54 -22.42 -2.13
CA ASP A 63 -21.82 -22.83 -0.75
C ASP A 63 -22.29 -21.63 0.10
N TYR A 64 -21.72 -20.44 -0.09
CA TYR A 64 -22.18 -19.22 0.57
C TYR A 64 -23.59 -18.83 0.12
N HIS A 65 -23.92 -18.94 -1.17
CA HIS A 65 -25.26 -18.64 -1.66
C HIS A 65 -26.33 -19.59 -1.09
N ASP A 66 -25.94 -20.85 -0.80
CA ASP A 66 -26.84 -21.85 -0.24
C ASP A 66 -26.99 -21.74 1.29
N THR A 67 -25.89 -21.45 2.00
CA THR A 67 -25.85 -21.45 3.48
C THR A 67 -25.96 -20.07 4.12
N GLY A 68 -25.58 -19.02 3.39
CA GLY A 68 -25.48 -17.64 3.88
C GLY A 68 -24.24 -17.37 4.73
N GLU A 69 -23.33 -18.34 4.91
CA GLU A 69 -22.15 -18.23 5.76
C GLU A 69 -20.86 -18.44 4.96
N TRP A 70 -19.87 -17.56 5.18
CA TRP A 70 -18.55 -17.72 4.60
C TRP A 70 -17.71 -18.67 5.47
N SER A 71 -17.16 -19.71 4.87
CA SER A 71 -16.17 -20.56 5.53
C SER A 71 -14.77 -19.98 5.33
N GLU A 72 -14.28 -19.21 6.30
CA GLU A 72 -12.92 -18.65 6.30
C GLU A 72 -11.86 -19.74 6.09
N THR A 73 -12.02 -20.89 6.75
CA THR A 73 -11.10 -22.03 6.63
C THR A 73 -11.04 -22.60 5.21
N ASN A 74 -12.16 -22.59 4.48
CA ASN A 74 -12.17 -23.04 3.09
C ASN A 74 -11.45 -22.03 2.19
N LEU A 75 -11.67 -20.73 2.38
CA LEU A 75 -11.03 -19.68 1.59
C LEU A 75 -9.51 -19.63 1.83
N GLU A 76 -9.03 -19.76 3.06
CA GLU A 76 -7.61 -19.82 3.40
C GLU A 76 -6.90 -21.07 2.83
N SER A 77 -7.65 -22.14 2.55
CA SER A 77 -7.09 -23.35 1.94
C SER A 77 -6.97 -23.27 0.41
N ILE A 78 -7.57 -22.24 -0.19
CA ILE A 78 -7.66 -22.05 -1.64
C ILE A 78 -6.73 -20.92 -2.11
N LEU A 79 -6.62 -19.84 -1.32
CA LEU A 79 -5.74 -18.69 -1.56
C LEU A 79 -4.30 -18.95 -1.11
#